data_AF-A0A068NRD1-F1
#
_entry.id   AF-A0A068NRD1-F1
#
_cell.length_a   1.000
_cell.length_b   1.000
_cell.length_c   1.000
_cell.angle_alpha   90.00
_cell.angle_beta   90.00
_cell.angle_gamma   90.00
#
_symmetry.space_group_name_H-M   'P 1'
#
loop_
_entity.id
_entity.type
_entity.pdbx_description
1 polymer ?
#
loop_
_entity_poly.entity_id
_entity_poly.type
_entity_poly.pdbx_seq_one_letter_code
_entity_poly.pdbx_strand_id
1 'polypeptide(L)'
;MQLYSADYNDRFPPAETWQEAIDRYAGTNEALRCPGAPNFGYGFSRALGAKEMKKVVSPSTSTVIFDSKVLAKNAIGDMADLPSPPRHGRYNAVLYVDGHSGAVDGAGKPARPNK
;
A
#
# COMPACT_ATOMS: atom_id res chain seq x y z
N MET A 1 -5.42 6.66 9.50
CA MET A 1 -6.20 6.03 8.41
C MET A 1 -7.70 6.07 8.74
N GLN A 2 -8.34 7.25 8.72
CA GLN A 2 -9.78 7.39 9.02
C GLN A 2 -10.69 7.13 7.80
N LEU A 3 -10.09 6.96 6.62
CA LEU A 3 -10.80 6.91 5.33
C LEU A 3 -11.61 5.63 5.10
N TYR A 4 -11.20 4.50 5.70
CA TYR A 4 -11.76 3.18 5.39
C TYR A 4 -12.73 2.65 6.46
N SER A 5 -12.66 3.16 7.68
CA SER A 5 -13.43 2.62 8.81
C SER A 5 -14.94 2.88 8.66
N ALA A 6 -15.31 3.99 8.06
CA ALA A 6 -16.70 4.43 7.95
C ALA A 6 -17.52 3.65 6.90
N ASP A 7 -16.91 3.24 5.79
CA ASP A 7 -17.68 2.75 4.62
C ASP A 7 -17.64 1.23 4.43
N TYR A 8 -16.73 0.53 5.12
CA TYR A 8 -16.58 -0.93 5.06
C TYR A 8 -16.84 -1.63 6.40
N ASN A 9 -17.64 -1.03 7.31
CA ASN A 9 -17.91 -1.57 8.64
C ASN A 9 -16.62 -1.91 9.42
N ASP A 10 -15.69 -0.95 9.52
CA ASP A 10 -14.36 -1.13 10.15
C ASP A 10 -13.49 -2.23 9.52
N ARG A 11 -13.64 -2.48 8.22
CA ARG A 11 -12.82 -3.42 7.44
C ARG A 11 -11.99 -2.70 6.39
N PHE A 12 -10.89 -3.33 6.00
CA PHE A 12 -10.19 -2.94 4.78
C PHE A 12 -11.03 -3.23 3.54
N PRO A 13 -10.74 -2.55 2.41
CA PRO A 13 -11.40 -2.85 1.14
C PRO A 13 -11.21 -4.32 0.72
N PRO A 14 -12.09 -4.85 -0.14
CA PRO A 14 -11.84 -6.12 -0.83
C PRO A 14 -10.53 -6.01 -1.62
N ALA A 15 -9.63 -7.00 -1.46
CA ALA A 15 -8.32 -6.94 -2.08
C ALA A 15 -8.41 -6.86 -3.62
N GLU A 16 -9.25 -7.71 -4.24
CA GLU A 16 -9.41 -7.82 -5.71
C GLU A 16 -9.91 -6.52 -6.38
N THR A 17 -10.51 -5.61 -5.61
CA THR A 17 -11.08 -4.37 -6.13
C THR A 17 -10.67 -3.17 -5.28
N TRP A 18 -9.46 -3.21 -4.70
CA TRP A 18 -9.05 -2.23 -3.71
C TRP A 18 -8.94 -0.82 -4.30
N GLN A 19 -8.53 -0.67 -5.56
CA GLN A 19 -8.44 0.66 -6.16
C GLN A 19 -9.83 1.24 -6.42
N GLU A 20 -10.79 0.44 -6.91
CA GLU A 20 -12.17 0.92 -7.07
C GLU A 20 -12.82 1.27 -5.74
N ALA A 21 -12.57 0.46 -4.72
CA ALA A 21 -13.09 0.67 -3.37
C ALA A 21 -12.66 2.01 -2.78
N ILE A 22 -11.48 2.50 -3.16
CA ILE A 22 -10.90 3.70 -2.57
C ILE A 22 -10.89 4.91 -3.51
N ASP A 23 -11.24 4.71 -4.79
CA ASP A 23 -11.25 5.75 -5.84
C ASP A 23 -12.06 6.98 -5.41
N ARG A 24 -13.20 6.74 -4.74
CA ARG A 24 -14.08 7.80 -4.21
C ARG A 24 -13.44 8.70 -3.14
N TYR A 25 -12.33 8.29 -2.52
CA TYR A 25 -11.59 9.10 -1.57
C TYR A 25 -10.24 9.59 -2.11
N ALA A 26 -9.69 8.90 -3.11
CA ALA A 26 -8.46 9.30 -3.77
C ALA A 26 -8.66 10.55 -4.66
N GLY A 27 -9.91 10.92 -4.95
CA GLY A 27 -10.29 12.11 -5.72
C GLY A 27 -10.09 11.93 -7.22
N THR A 28 -8.97 11.32 -7.63
CA THR A 28 -8.70 10.87 -9.00
C THR A 28 -7.96 9.53 -9.01
N ASN A 29 -8.25 8.68 -10.01
CA ASN A 29 -7.53 7.42 -10.25
C ASN A 29 -6.01 7.62 -10.46
N GLU A 30 -5.57 8.82 -10.82
CA GLU A 30 -4.16 9.18 -10.96
C GLU A 30 -3.40 9.19 -9.63
N ALA A 31 -4.06 9.52 -8.52
CA ALA A 31 -3.46 9.46 -7.19
C ALA A 31 -3.07 8.02 -6.79
N LEU A 32 -3.68 7.01 -7.43
CA LEU A 32 -3.39 5.59 -7.24
C LEU A 32 -2.37 5.05 -8.25
N ARG A 33 -1.74 5.93 -9.04
CA ARG A 33 -0.62 5.60 -9.92
C ARG A 33 0.66 6.13 -9.30
N CYS A 34 1.70 5.32 -9.30
CA CYS A 34 3.02 5.76 -8.87
C CYS A 34 3.68 6.54 -10.02
N PRO A 35 4.04 7.83 -9.86
CA PRO A 35 4.67 8.62 -10.93
C PRO A 35 6.01 8.05 -11.41
N GLY A 36 6.69 7.29 -10.54
CA GLY A 36 7.93 6.57 -10.85
C GLY A 36 7.71 5.20 -11.51
N ALA A 37 6.50 4.88 -11.95
CA ALA A 37 6.18 3.65 -12.65
C ALA A 37 5.54 3.96 -14.01
N PRO A 38 5.75 3.13 -15.04
CA PRO A 38 5.24 3.40 -16.39
C PRO A 38 3.72 3.22 -16.52
N ASN A 39 3.04 2.64 -15.52
CA ASN A 39 1.59 2.45 -15.53
C ASN A 39 0.98 2.59 -14.13
N PHE A 40 0.59 1.48 -13.51
CA PHE A 40 0.34 1.42 -12.06
C PHE A 40 1.68 1.24 -11.35
N GLY A 41 1.69 1.27 -10.03
CA GLY A 41 2.90 0.99 -9.27
C GLY A 41 2.70 0.80 -7.77
N TYR A 42 1.45 0.67 -7.33
CA TYR A 42 1.11 0.36 -5.95
C TYR A 42 0.41 -0.99 -5.89
N GLY A 43 0.74 -1.78 -4.87
CA GLY A 43 0.07 -3.02 -4.51
C GLY A 43 -0.64 -2.90 -3.18
N PHE A 44 -1.71 -3.66 -3.00
CA PHE A 44 -2.40 -3.83 -1.72
C PHE A 44 -2.00 -5.13 -1.05
N SER A 45 -1.91 -5.10 0.28
CA SER A 45 -1.55 -6.28 1.08
C SER A 45 -2.63 -7.36 1.04
N ARG A 46 -2.30 -8.52 0.46
CA ARG A 46 -3.22 -9.67 0.36
C ARG A 46 -3.82 -10.07 1.71
N ALA A 47 -3.01 -9.99 2.77
CA ALA A 47 -3.40 -10.40 4.12
C ALA A 47 -4.45 -9.49 4.78
N LEU A 48 -4.71 -8.32 4.21
CA LEU A 48 -5.66 -7.35 4.77
C LEU A 48 -7.00 -7.32 4.05
N GLY A 49 -7.17 -7.99 2.90
CA GLY A 49 -8.42 -7.95 2.13
C GLY A 49 -9.65 -8.30 2.97
N ALA A 50 -10.63 -7.38 3.05
CA ALA A 50 -11.85 -7.50 3.86
C ALA A 50 -11.64 -7.80 5.36
N LYS A 51 -10.41 -7.72 5.86
CA LYS A 51 -10.07 -7.97 7.26
C LYS A 51 -10.57 -6.84 8.14
N GLU A 52 -11.05 -7.17 9.33
CA GLU A 52 -11.43 -6.16 10.33
C GLU A 52 -10.16 -5.46 10.84
N MET A 53 -10.18 -4.12 10.87
CA MET A 53 -9.03 -3.32 11.32
C MET A 53 -8.62 -3.66 12.75
N LYS A 54 -9.61 -3.88 13.64
CA LYS A 54 -9.38 -4.28 15.04
C LYS A 54 -8.68 -5.65 15.20
N LYS A 55 -8.63 -6.46 14.13
CA LYS A 55 -7.94 -7.77 14.12
C LYS A 55 -6.48 -7.66 13.64
N VAL A 56 -5.97 -6.45 13.42
CA VAL A 56 -4.55 -6.21 13.11
C VAL A 56 -3.77 -6.02 14.41
N VAL A 57 -2.83 -6.92 14.68
CA VAL A 57 -2.05 -6.94 15.93
C VAL A 57 -1.01 -5.82 15.99
N SER A 58 -0.40 -5.46 14.85
CA SER A 58 0.71 -4.48 14.80
C SER A 58 0.45 -3.44 13.71
N PRO A 59 -0.46 -2.47 13.95
CA PRO A 59 -0.91 -1.55 12.91
C PRO A 59 0.18 -0.60 12.40
N SER A 60 1.18 -0.26 13.22
CA SER A 60 2.30 0.60 12.84
C SER A 60 3.38 -0.09 12.00
N THR A 61 3.30 -1.40 11.81
CA THR A 61 4.25 -2.17 10.99
C THR A 61 3.57 -3.02 9.93
N SER A 62 2.24 -3.15 9.98
CA SER A 62 1.45 -3.85 8.98
C SER A 62 1.22 -2.95 7.77
N THR A 63 1.78 -3.32 6.63
CA THR A 63 1.64 -2.56 5.38
C THR A 63 0.30 -2.83 4.72
N VAL A 64 -0.32 -1.77 4.20
CA VAL A 64 -1.61 -1.78 3.51
C VAL A 64 -1.40 -1.58 2.03
N ILE A 65 -0.70 -0.50 1.67
CA ILE A 65 -0.31 -0.18 0.30
C ILE A 65 1.21 -0.09 0.27
N PHE A 66 1.83 -0.59 -0.79
CA PHE A 66 3.27 -0.56 -0.99
C PHE A 66 3.60 -0.31 -2.46
N ASP A 67 4.77 0.23 -2.78
CA ASP A 67 5.26 0.21 -4.15
C ASP A 67 5.36 -1.23 -4.64
N SER A 68 4.75 -1.55 -5.77
CA SER A 68 4.76 -2.89 -6.34
C SER A 68 5.50 -2.92 -7.67
N LYS A 69 6.17 -4.05 -7.94
CA LYS A 69 6.69 -4.40 -9.27
C LYS A 69 5.58 -4.87 -10.22
N VAL A 70 4.41 -5.23 -9.69
CA VAL A 70 3.24 -5.62 -10.47
C VAL A 70 2.51 -4.35 -10.94
N LEU A 71 2.60 -4.05 -12.23
CA LEU A 71 2.12 -2.80 -12.82
C LEU A 71 0.68 -2.91 -13.36
N ALA A 72 -0.19 -3.58 -12.60
CA ALA A 72 -1.58 -3.84 -12.96
C ALA A 72 -2.54 -3.10 -12.01
N LYS A 73 -3.75 -2.81 -12.50
CA LYS A 73 -4.83 -2.33 -11.65
C LYS A 73 -5.17 -3.39 -10.61
N ASN A 74 -5.48 -2.98 -9.39
CA ASN A 74 -5.74 -3.84 -8.24
C ASN A 74 -4.62 -4.85 -7.99
N ALA A 75 -3.36 -4.46 -8.21
CA ALA A 75 -2.24 -5.31 -7.85
C ALA A 75 -2.35 -5.67 -6.36
N ILE A 76 -2.29 -6.97 -6.06
CA ILE A 76 -2.34 -7.52 -4.71
C ILE A 76 -1.11 -8.37 -4.52
N GLY A 77 -0.48 -8.23 -3.37
CA GLY A 77 0.78 -8.90 -3.13
C GLY A 77 1.19 -8.85 -1.68
N ASP A 78 2.48 -9.05 -1.49
CA ASP A 78 3.17 -8.92 -0.23
C ASP A 78 4.50 -8.18 -0.44
N MET A 79 5.29 -8.03 0.64
CA MET A 79 6.53 -7.27 0.60
C MET A 79 7.60 -7.88 -0.32
N ALA A 80 7.46 -9.14 -0.78
CA ALA A 80 8.34 -9.71 -1.81
C ALA A 80 8.06 -9.15 -3.22
N ASP A 81 6.95 -8.43 -3.39
CA ASP A 81 6.59 -7.73 -4.63
C ASP A 81 7.11 -6.29 -4.69
N LEU A 82 7.90 -5.86 -3.70
CA LEU A 82 8.63 -4.60 -3.75
C LEU A 82 9.57 -4.56 -4.96
N PRO A 83 9.67 -3.41 -5.66
CA PRO A 83 10.72 -3.17 -6.64
C PRO A 83 12.12 -3.29 -6.01
N SER A 84 13.00 -4.01 -6.71
CA SER A 84 14.43 -4.09 -6.43
C SER A 84 15.18 -4.00 -7.77
N PRO A 85 15.85 -2.87 -8.08
CA PRO A 85 16.12 -1.72 -7.20
C PRO A 85 14.86 -0.93 -6.80
N PRO A 86 14.90 -0.19 -5.67
CA PRO A 86 13.77 0.60 -5.19
C PRO A 86 13.34 1.71 -6.15
N ARG A 87 12.06 2.09 -6.10
CA ARG A 87 11.44 2.98 -7.10
C ARG A 87 11.73 4.47 -6.88
N HIS A 88 11.87 4.92 -5.63
CA HIS A 88 12.07 6.33 -5.27
C HIS A 88 13.53 6.59 -4.89
N GLY A 89 14.44 6.21 -5.79
CA GLY A 89 15.88 6.26 -5.56
C GLY A 89 16.36 5.07 -4.73
N ARG A 90 16.49 5.26 -3.42
CA ARG A 90 17.00 4.21 -2.49
C ARG A 90 15.93 3.55 -1.63
N TYR A 91 14.66 3.90 -1.84
CA TYR A 91 13.55 3.35 -1.07
C TYR A 91 12.30 3.14 -1.92
N ASN A 92 11.42 2.29 -1.39
CA ASN A 92 10.06 2.07 -1.78
C ASN A 92 9.14 2.70 -0.73
N ALA A 93 8.05 3.33 -1.15
CA ALA A 93 7.04 3.90 -0.29
C ALA A 93 6.08 2.81 0.21
N VAL A 94 5.67 2.94 1.47
CA VAL A 94 4.67 2.08 2.09
C VAL A 94 3.70 2.91 2.92
N LEU A 95 2.44 2.47 2.99
CA LEU A 95 1.40 2.99 3.88
C LEU A 95 1.04 1.91 4.90
N TYR A 96 1.10 2.25 6.19
CA TYR A 96 0.77 1.31 7.27
C TYR A 96 -0.69 1.43 7.73
N VAL A 97 -1.16 0.44 8.49
CA VAL A 97 -2.55 0.34 8.97
C VAL A 97 -2.96 1.52 9.86
N ASP A 98 -2.08 2.03 10.71
CA ASP A 98 -2.37 3.23 11.50
C ASP A 98 -2.49 4.52 10.64
N GLY A 99 -2.00 4.45 9.39
CA GLY A 99 -2.11 5.49 8.37
C GLY A 99 -0.91 6.39 8.23
N HIS A 100 0.21 6.11 8.90
CA HIS A 100 1.46 6.80 8.56
C HIS A 100 2.11 6.16 7.32
N SER A 101 2.91 6.96 6.63
CA SER A 101 3.72 6.50 5.50
C SER A 101 5.15 6.21 5.95
N GLY A 102 5.80 5.25 5.30
CA GLY A 102 7.20 4.91 5.54
C GLY A 102 8.00 4.67 4.27
N ALA A 103 9.30 4.47 4.46
CA ALA A 103 10.26 4.16 3.42
C ALA A 103 10.98 2.86 3.76
N VAL A 104 11.01 1.91 2.80
CA VAL A 104 11.69 0.61 2.94
C VAL A 104 12.66 0.38 1.79
N ASP A 105 13.69 -0.44 1.98
CA ASP A 105 14.56 -0.90 0.89
C ASP A 105 13.88 -1.99 0.03
N GLY A 106 14.58 -2.52 -0.96
CA GLY A 106 14.08 -3.61 -1.83
C GLY A 106 13.88 -4.94 -1.11
N ALA A 107 14.33 -5.07 0.14
CA ALA A 107 14.11 -6.22 1.01
C ALA A 107 13.00 -5.97 2.07
N GLY A 108 12.33 -4.82 2.01
CA GLY A 108 11.26 -4.44 2.94
C GLY A 108 11.75 -3.98 4.32
N LYS A 109 13.05 -3.70 4.49
CA LYS A 109 13.59 -3.17 5.75
C LYS A 109 13.49 -1.64 5.77
N PRO A 110 13.34 -1.00 6.93
CA PRO A 110 13.33 0.46 7.02
C PRO A 110 14.54 1.09 6.30
N ALA A 111 14.27 2.02 5.39
CA ALA A 111 15.32 2.70 4.65
C ALA A 111 16.17 3.53 5.62
N ARG A 112 17.50 3.40 5.53
CA ARG A 112 18.42 4.14 6.40
C ARG A 112 18.38 5.65 6.07
N PRO A 113 18.35 6.56 7.07
CA PRO A 113 18.52 7.98 6.82
C PRO A 113 19.90 8.26 6.22
N ASN A 114 20.01 9.31 5.40
CA ASN A 114 21.31 9.79 4.92
C ASN A 114 22.16 10.20 6.13
N LYS A 115 23.40 9.73 6.19
CA LYS A 115 24.44 10.38 7.00
C LYS A 115 24.90 11.65 6.32
#